data_AF-A0A945GP88-F1
#
_entry.id   AF-A0A945GP88-F1
#
_cell.length_a   1.000
_cell.length_b   1.000
_cell.length_c   1.000
_cell.angle_alpha   90.00
_cell.angle_beta   90.00
_cell.angle_gamma   90.00
#
_symmetry.space_group_name_H-M   'P 1'
#
loop_
_entity.id
_entity.type
_entity.pdbx_description
1 polymer ?
#
loop_
_entity_poly.entity_id
_entity_poly.type
_entity_poly.pdbx_seq_one_letter_code
_entity_poly.pdbx_strand_id
1 'polypeptide(L)'
;MLPRLALILMLVLGGCGGGTEDADELKAYVVKMQQFESSTKKIRDYITRLDDRGVQISVADLAAGRNLIDEYCAAVSAIEPPIYDDLRRAYNNYVAKIEQAKELAADSGRDLSRERGNVAIGLRHIEKMTIQHYGSAIDLLWLRQKLPDEMPLKWPE
;
A
#
# COMPACT_ATOMS: atom_id res chain seq x y z
N MET A 1 15.82 24.28 34.52
CA MET A 1 16.52 23.75 33.34
C MET A 1 17.18 22.43 33.74
N LEU A 2 16.50 21.30 33.52
CA LEU A 2 17.09 19.96 33.69
C LEU A 2 17.42 19.40 32.30
N PRO A 3 18.63 18.88 32.07
CA PRO A 3 19.05 18.41 30.76
C PRO A 3 18.68 16.94 30.52
N ARG A 4 18.20 16.69 29.30
CA ARG A 4 18.45 15.51 28.44
C ARG A 4 18.30 14.13 29.09
N LEU A 5 17.10 13.55 28.97
CA LEU A 5 16.90 12.09 28.97
C LEU A 5 17.53 11.51 27.70
N ALA A 6 18.68 10.85 27.87
CA ALA A 6 19.27 10.00 26.86
C ALA A 6 18.49 8.68 26.82
N LEU A 7 17.79 8.42 25.71
CA LEU A 7 17.19 7.11 25.44
C LEU A 7 18.23 6.28 24.66
N ILE A 8 19.02 5.50 25.38
CA ILE A 8 19.88 4.48 24.78
C ILE A 8 19.04 3.21 24.64
N LEU A 9 18.57 2.92 23.44
CA LEU A 9 18.02 1.61 23.11
C LEU A 9 19.16 0.72 22.61
N MET A 10 19.79 -0.01 23.53
CA MET A 10 20.63 -1.16 23.16
C MET A 10 19.74 -2.40 23.13
N LEU A 11 19.31 -2.81 21.93
CA LEU A 11 18.85 -4.17 21.68
C LEU A 11 20.04 -4.96 21.14
N VAL A 12 20.78 -5.57 22.07
CA VAL A 12 21.67 -6.69 21.75
C VAL A 12 20.81 -7.94 21.87
N LEU A 13 20.34 -8.47 20.74
CA LEU A 13 19.87 -9.85 20.66
C LEU A 13 20.83 -10.62 19.78
N GLY A 14 21.65 -11.44 20.43
CA GLY A 14 22.48 -12.44 19.78
C GLY A 14 21.62 -13.60 19.28
N GLY A 15 21.87 -14.00 18.03
CA GLY A 15 21.31 -15.19 17.40
C GLY A 15 21.80 -15.29 15.97
N CYS A 16 22.95 -15.94 15.76
CA CYS A 16 23.45 -16.27 14.42
C CYS A 16 22.43 -17.19 13.71
N GLY A 17 21.73 -16.64 12.72
CA GLY A 17 20.89 -17.37 11.78
C GLY A 17 19.97 -16.40 11.06
N GLY A 18 20.10 -16.27 9.73
CA GLY A 18 19.40 -15.26 8.91
C GLY A 18 17.87 -15.17 9.08
N GLY A 19 17.22 -16.10 9.78
CA GLY A 19 15.81 -16.04 10.11
C GLY A 19 15.40 -14.91 11.08
N THR A 20 16.31 -14.37 11.92
CA THR A 20 15.95 -13.22 12.78
C THR A 20 15.99 -11.90 12.02
N GLU A 21 16.94 -11.75 11.10
CA GLU A 21 17.08 -10.53 10.29
C GLU A 21 15.95 -10.41 9.26
N ASP A 22 15.60 -11.50 8.55
CA ASP A 22 14.47 -11.53 7.62
C ASP A 22 13.13 -11.23 8.32
N ALA A 23 12.95 -11.77 9.54
CA ALA A 23 11.76 -11.56 10.35
C ALA A 23 11.62 -10.10 10.82
N ASP A 24 12.72 -9.46 11.22
CA ASP A 24 12.71 -8.07 11.66
C ASP A 24 12.55 -7.10 10.48
N GLU A 25 13.15 -7.41 9.33
CA GLU A 25 12.90 -6.67 8.10
C GLU A 25 11.44 -6.77 7.65
N LEU A 26 10.83 -7.97 7.72
CA LEU A 26 9.42 -8.15 7.41
C LEU A 26 8.51 -7.32 8.32
N LYS A 27 8.77 -7.29 9.62
CA LYS A 27 8.04 -6.42 10.57
C LYS A 27 8.22 -4.94 10.21
N ALA A 28 9.45 -4.51 9.94
CA ALA A 28 9.73 -3.13 9.58
C ALA A 28 9.01 -2.74 8.28
N TYR A 29 8.97 -3.63 7.30
CA TYR A 29 8.22 -3.44 6.06
C TYR A 29 6.71 -3.32 6.31
N VAL A 30 6.14 -4.20 7.16
CA VAL A 30 4.73 -4.13 7.56
C VAL A 30 4.41 -2.77 8.21
N VAL A 31 5.26 -2.29 9.11
CA VAL A 31 5.09 -0.96 9.75
C VAL A 31 5.14 0.16 8.71
N LYS A 32 6.03 0.08 7.71
CA LYS A 32 6.05 1.05 6.59
C LYS A 32 4.73 0.99 5.80
N MET A 33 4.23 -0.21 5.49
CA MET A 33 2.97 -0.35 4.74
C MET A 33 1.75 0.17 5.50
N GLN A 34 1.72 0.07 6.84
CA GLN A 34 0.65 0.66 7.67
C GLN A 34 0.55 2.17 7.53
N GLN A 35 1.64 2.87 7.18
CA GLN A 35 1.61 4.32 6.96
C GLN A 35 0.70 4.72 5.79
N PHE A 36 0.37 3.79 4.89
CA PHE A 36 -0.56 4.02 3.78
C PHE A 36 -2.03 3.77 4.12
N GLU A 37 -2.37 3.40 5.36
CA GLU A 37 -3.76 3.10 5.77
C GLU A 37 -4.72 4.25 5.43
N SER A 38 -4.32 5.50 5.74
CA SER A 38 -5.09 6.70 5.40
C SER A 38 -5.32 6.83 3.89
N SER A 39 -4.29 6.56 3.07
CA SER A 39 -4.42 6.59 1.61
C SER A 39 -5.29 5.46 1.08
N THR A 40 -5.19 4.24 1.63
CA THR A 40 -6.07 3.12 1.25
C THR A 40 -7.53 3.39 1.60
N LYS A 41 -7.80 4.05 2.74
CA LYS A 41 -9.14 4.51 3.12
C LYS A 41 -9.68 5.55 2.14
N LYS A 42 -8.88 6.55 1.79
CA LYS A 42 -9.24 7.54 0.77
C LYS A 42 -9.58 6.88 -0.57
N ILE A 43 -8.81 5.87 -0.99
CA ILE A 43 -9.08 5.12 -2.23
C ILE A 43 -10.45 4.44 -2.16
N ARG A 44 -10.79 3.76 -1.05
CA ARG A 44 -12.13 3.16 -0.88
C ARG A 44 -13.23 4.20 -0.90
N ASP A 45 -13.07 5.30 -0.16
CA ASP A 45 -14.07 6.37 -0.10
C ASP A 45 -14.31 6.92 -1.52
N TYR A 46 -13.25 7.02 -2.31
CA TYR A 46 -13.32 7.44 -3.71
C TYR A 46 -14.06 6.44 -4.60
N ILE A 47 -13.77 5.13 -4.46
CA ILE A 47 -14.50 4.07 -5.18
C ILE A 47 -15.99 4.15 -4.86
N THR A 48 -16.34 4.23 -3.58
CA THR A 48 -17.73 4.31 -3.10
C THR A 48 -18.45 5.53 -3.72
N ARG A 49 -17.80 6.69 -3.69
CA ARG A 49 -18.33 7.92 -4.30
C ARG A 49 -18.49 7.79 -5.81
N LEU A 50 -17.55 7.15 -6.50
CA LEU A 50 -17.64 6.90 -7.95
C LEU A 50 -18.68 5.83 -8.31
N ASP A 51 -19.20 5.06 -7.36
CA ASP A 51 -20.28 4.09 -7.60
C ASP A 51 -21.68 4.65 -7.33
N ASP A 52 -21.77 5.70 -6.50
CA ASP A 52 -23.03 6.35 -6.20
C ASP A 52 -23.58 7.11 -7.42
N ARG A 53 -24.66 6.58 -8.02
CA ARG A 53 -25.33 7.18 -9.18
C ARG A 53 -26.05 8.49 -8.83
N GLY A 54 -26.33 8.75 -7.57
CA GLY A 54 -26.92 10.00 -7.09
C GLY A 54 -25.91 11.14 -6.96
N VAL A 55 -24.61 10.84 -6.93
CA VAL A 55 -23.54 11.84 -6.84
C VAL A 55 -23.17 12.34 -8.23
N GLN A 56 -23.25 13.66 -8.41
CA GLN A 56 -22.73 14.32 -9.59
C GLN A 56 -21.20 14.39 -9.52
N ILE A 57 -20.54 13.81 -10.51
CA ILE A 57 -19.08 13.75 -10.60
C ILE A 57 -18.59 14.81 -11.59
N SER A 58 -17.68 15.67 -11.15
CA SER A 58 -17.07 16.72 -11.97
C SER A 58 -15.73 16.26 -12.57
N VAL A 59 -15.22 17.03 -13.55
CA VAL A 59 -13.84 16.85 -14.07
C VAL A 59 -12.81 16.96 -12.94
N ALA A 60 -13.02 17.88 -12.00
CA ALA A 60 -12.11 18.09 -10.87
C ALA A 60 -12.09 16.90 -9.91
N ASP A 61 -13.25 16.24 -9.70
CA ASP A 61 -13.29 14.98 -8.97
C ASP A 61 -12.44 13.92 -9.71
N LEU A 62 -12.69 13.70 -11.00
CA LEU A 62 -11.93 12.70 -11.76
C LEU A 62 -10.42 12.99 -11.77
N ALA A 63 -10.01 14.26 -11.81
CA ALA A 63 -8.61 14.66 -11.65
C ALA A 63 -8.07 14.32 -10.25
N ALA A 64 -8.83 14.58 -9.19
CA ALA A 64 -8.45 14.20 -7.82
C ALA A 64 -8.29 12.68 -7.66
N GLY A 65 -9.16 11.88 -8.30
CA GLY A 65 -9.02 10.42 -8.29
C GLY A 65 -7.75 9.93 -8.99
N ARG A 66 -7.37 10.55 -10.11
CA ARG A 66 -6.10 10.27 -10.81
C ARG A 66 -4.88 10.68 -9.97
N ASN A 67 -4.93 11.87 -9.37
CA ASN A 67 -3.88 12.32 -8.47
C ASN A 67 -3.71 11.37 -7.28
N LEU A 68 -4.81 10.84 -6.71
CA LEU A 68 -4.75 9.87 -5.63
C LEU A 68 -4.07 8.55 -6.07
N ILE A 69 -4.34 8.08 -7.29
CA ILE A 69 -3.64 6.93 -7.89
C ILE A 69 -2.13 7.22 -7.99
N ASP A 70 -1.76 8.39 -8.52
CA ASP A 70 -0.38 8.78 -8.72
C ASP A 70 0.39 8.93 -7.40
N GLU A 71 -0.22 9.62 -6.43
CA GLU A 71 0.32 9.81 -5.08
C GLU A 71 0.53 8.48 -4.38
N TYR A 72 -0.46 7.57 -4.44
CA TYR A 72 -0.33 6.25 -3.82
C TYR A 72 0.81 5.44 -4.44
N CYS A 73 0.85 5.34 -5.77
CA CYS A 73 1.90 4.60 -6.46
C CYS A 73 3.29 5.21 -6.17
N ALA A 74 3.42 6.53 -6.23
CA ALA A 74 4.69 7.20 -5.94
C ALA A 74 5.15 6.95 -4.49
N ALA A 75 4.23 7.00 -3.54
CA ALA A 75 4.56 6.80 -2.12
C ALA A 75 4.97 5.35 -1.83
N VAL A 76 4.34 4.36 -2.46
CA VAL A 76 4.76 2.95 -2.33
C VAL A 76 6.10 2.71 -3.03
N SER A 77 6.31 3.22 -4.24
CA SER A 77 7.58 3.07 -4.98
C SER A 77 8.76 3.78 -4.30
N ALA A 78 8.50 4.76 -3.43
CA ALA A 78 9.51 5.44 -2.64
C ALA A 78 10.01 4.63 -1.43
N ILE A 79 9.38 3.49 -1.12
CA ILE A 79 9.88 2.57 -0.09
C ILE A 79 11.18 1.96 -0.61
N GLU A 80 12.23 2.04 0.21
CA GLU A 80 13.47 1.33 -0.09
C GLU A 80 13.18 -0.17 -0.27
N PRO A 81 13.60 -0.78 -1.40
CA PRO A 81 13.35 -2.20 -1.65
C PRO A 81 13.94 -3.06 -0.52
N PRO A 82 13.18 -4.05 0.00
CA PRO A 82 13.67 -4.99 1.01
C PRO A 82 14.92 -5.74 0.54
N ILE A 83 15.78 -6.14 1.47
CA ILE A 83 16.96 -6.96 1.24
C ILE A 83 16.58 -8.44 1.23
N TYR A 84 15.68 -8.86 2.13
CA TYR A 84 15.11 -10.21 2.19
C TYR A 84 14.47 -10.59 0.84
N ASP A 85 15.04 -11.60 0.18
CA ASP A 85 14.76 -11.93 -1.22
C ASP A 85 13.28 -12.19 -1.54
N ASP A 86 12.58 -12.95 -0.71
CA ASP A 86 11.18 -13.27 -0.96
C ASP A 86 10.30 -12.03 -0.79
N LEU A 87 10.59 -11.21 0.23
CA LEU A 87 9.89 -9.97 0.49
C LEU A 87 10.17 -8.93 -0.61
N ARG A 88 11.42 -8.84 -1.08
CA ARG A 88 11.80 -8.00 -2.22
C ARG A 88 11.04 -8.39 -3.48
N ARG A 89 10.91 -9.70 -3.75
CA ARG A 89 10.14 -10.20 -4.90
C ARG A 89 8.67 -9.83 -4.78
N ALA A 90 8.08 -10.02 -3.60
CA ALA A 90 6.69 -9.62 -3.33
C ALA A 90 6.50 -8.11 -3.53
N TYR A 91 7.38 -7.28 -2.97
CA TYR A 91 7.39 -5.82 -3.12
C TYR A 91 7.49 -5.39 -4.58
N ASN A 92 8.49 -5.89 -5.33
CA ASN A 92 8.69 -5.52 -6.72
C ASN A 92 7.48 -5.90 -7.59
N ASN A 93 6.91 -7.08 -7.36
CA ASN A 93 5.69 -7.51 -8.04
C ASN A 93 4.52 -6.59 -7.71
N TYR A 94 4.37 -6.21 -6.44
CA TYR A 94 3.30 -5.32 -6.01
C TYR A 94 3.42 -3.93 -6.65
N VAL A 95 4.61 -3.30 -6.58
CA VAL A 95 4.90 -2.00 -7.21
C VAL A 95 4.57 -2.04 -8.71
N ALA A 96 5.12 -3.01 -9.43
CA ALA A 96 4.89 -3.14 -10.86
C ALA A 96 3.40 -3.33 -11.23
N LYS A 97 2.61 -3.92 -10.33
CA LYS A 97 1.18 -4.13 -10.54
C LYS A 97 0.35 -2.90 -10.21
N ILE A 98 0.63 -2.17 -9.13
CA ILE A 98 -0.13 -0.96 -8.80
C ILE A 98 0.12 0.16 -9.79
N GLU A 99 1.32 0.26 -10.38
CA GLU A 99 1.62 1.29 -11.39
C GLU A 99 0.73 1.18 -12.64
N GLN A 100 0.21 -0.01 -12.95
CA GLN A 100 -0.75 -0.21 -14.05
C GLN A 100 -2.07 0.54 -13.84
N ALA A 101 -2.40 0.91 -12.59
CA ALA A 101 -3.56 1.74 -12.28
C ALA A 101 -3.51 3.11 -12.98
N LYS A 102 -2.31 3.65 -13.19
CA LYS A 102 -2.10 4.92 -13.88
C LYS A 102 -2.58 4.85 -15.32
N GLU A 103 -2.18 3.80 -16.04
CA GLU A 103 -2.60 3.56 -17.42
C GLU A 103 -4.11 3.32 -17.52
N LEU A 104 -4.66 2.54 -16.60
CA LEU A 104 -6.11 2.27 -16.53
C LEU A 104 -6.93 3.55 -16.33
N ALA A 105 -6.40 4.53 -15.59
CA ALA A 105 -7.06 5.81 -15.31
C ALA A 105 -6.68 6.95 -16.28
N ALA A 106 -5.71 6.74 -17.18
CA ALA A 106 -5.08 7.81 -17.99
C ALA A 106 -6.02 8.46 -19.01
N ASP A 107 -6.99 7.71 -19.52
CA ASP A 107 -7.95 8.18 -20.51
C ASP A 107 -8.72 9.41 -19.96
N SER A 108 -8.51 10.56 -20.60
CA SER A 108 -9.09 11.87 -20.25
C SER A 108 -9.50 12.65 -21.50
N GLY A 109 -10.34 13.69 -21.36
CA GLY A 109 -10.88 14.48 -22.47
C GLY A 109 -12.03 13.81 -23.22
N ARG A 110 -12.71 12.85 -22.60
CA ARG A 110 -13.84 12.10 -23.17
C ARG A 110 -15.13 12.42 -22.39
N ASP A 111 -16.21 11.73 -22.73
CA ASP A 111 -17.45 11.79 -21.94
C ASP A 111 -17.17 11.45 -20.46
N LEU A 112 -17.73 12.25 -19.56
CA LEU A 112 -17.53 12.16 -18.12
C LEU A 112 -17.88 10.78 -17.54
N SER A 113 -18.89 10.09 -18.11
CA SER A 113 -19.28 8.75 -17.66
C SER A 113 -18.17 7.73 -17.93
N ARG A 114 -17.52 7.83 -19.10
CA ARG A 114 -16.41 6.96 -19.46
C ARG A 114 -15.19 7.22 -18.60
N GLU A 115 -14.85 8.49 -18.39
CA GLU A 115 -13.73 8.85 -17.52
C GLU A 115 -13.97 8.40 -16.07
N ARG A 116 -15.18 8.57 -15.55
CA ARG A 116 -15.61 8.03 -14.26
C ARG A 116 -15.35 6.52 -14.16
N GLY A 117 -15.73 5.78 -15.19
CA GLY A 117 -15.47 4.34 -15.27
C GLY A 117 -13.98 3.99 -15.22
N ASN A 118 -13.15 4.70 -16.00
CA ASN A 118 -11.70 4.46 -16.05
C ASN A 118 -11.00 4.77 -14.73
N VAL A 119 -11.32 5.90 -14.09
CA VAL A 119 -10.76 6.25 -12.78
C VAL A 119 -11.18 5.22 -11.72
N ALA A 120 -12.44 4.79 -11.73
CA ALA A 120 -12.91 3.75 -10.82
C ALA A 120 -12.20 2.41 -11.05
N ILE A 121 -11.90 2.03 -12.31
CA ILE A 121 -11.12 0.84 -12.63
C ILE A 121 -9.69 0.95 -12.08
N GLY A 122 -9.02 2.09 -12.25
CA GLY A 122 -7.67 2.31 -11.71
C GLY A 122 -7.63 2.19 -10.18
N LEU A 123 -8.56 2.83 -9.47
CA LEU A 123 -8.65 2.76 -8.01
C LEU A 123 -8.93 1.33 -7.51
N ARG A 124 -9.86 0.61 -8.14
CA ARG A 124 -10.15 -0.80 -7.81
C ARG A 124 -8.98 -1.73 -8.10
N HIS A 125 -8.18 -1.40 -9.12
CA HIS A 125 -6.97 -2.17 -9.40
C HIS A 125 -5.97 -2.02 -8.25
N ILE A 126 -5.77 -0.81 -7.70
CA ILE A 126 -4.95 -0.62 -6.50
C ILE A 126 -5.51 -1.41 -5.33
N GLU A 127 -6.81 -1.31 -5.05
CA GLU A 127 -7.48 -2.08 -3.99
C GLU A 127 -7.18 -3.57 -4.12
N LYS A 128 -7.47 -4.15 -5.29
CA LYS A 128 -7.27 -5.58 -5.55
C LYS A 128 -5.81 -5.99 -5.35
N MET A 129 -4.87 -5.24 -5.90
CA MET A 129 -3.44 -5.58 -5.77
C MET A 129 -2.95 -5.42 -4.33
N THR A 130 -3.48 -4.45 -3.59
CA THR A 130 -3.14 -4.21 -2.17
C THR A 130 -3.67 -5.33 -1.29
N ILE A 131 -4.92 -5.76 -1.49
CA ILE A 131 -5.49 -6.91 -0.80
C ILE A 131 -4.68 -8.19 -1.08
N GLN A 132 -4.30 -8.43 -2.34
CA GLN A 132 -3.48 -9.60 -2.69
C GLN A 132 -2.07 -9.54 -2.09
N HIS A 133 -1.47 -8.35 -2.03
CA HIS A 133 -0.17 -8.17 -1.41
C HIS A 133 -0.24 -8.44 0.09
N TYR A 134 -1.20 -7.83 0.79
CA TYR A 134 -1.38 -7.98 2.23
C TYR A 134 -1.81 -9.41 2.58
N GLY A 135 -3.01 -9.81 2.14
CA GLY A 135 -3.66 -11.07 2.52
C GLY A 135 -3.19 -12.30 1.76
N SER A 136 -2.07 -12.24 1.03
CA SER A 136 -1.47 -13.44 0.43
C SER A 136 0.05 -13.39 0.49
N ALA A 137 0.68 -12.42 -0.16
CA ALA A 137 2.14 -12.42 -0.25
C ALA A 137 2.78 -12.18 1.13
N ILE A 138 2.36 -11.12 1.84
CA ILE A 138 2.91 -10.78 3.15
C ILE A 138 2.45 -11.78 4.21
N ASP A 139 1.19 -12.21 4.19
CA ASP A 139 0.67 -13.21 5.13
C ASP A 139 1.45 -14.53 5.07
N LEU A 140 1.75 -15.04 3.86
CA LEU A 140 2.56 -16.24 3.70
C LEU A 140 3.99 -16.07 4.25
N LEU A 141 4.60 -14.89 4.09
CA LEU A 141 5.92 -14.61 4.66
C LEU A 141 5.84 -14.49 6.19
N TRP A 142 4.78 -13.89 6.71
CA TRP A 142 4.52 -13.77 8.15
C TRP A 142 4.43 -15.14 8.81
N LEU A 143 3.64 -16.04 8.22
CA LEU A 143 3.49 -17.43 8.65
C LEU A 143 4.80 -18.21 8.53
N ARG A 144 5.55 -18.04 7.43
CA ARG A 144 6.84 -18.71 7.22
C ARG A 144 7.88 -18.33 8.28
N GLN A 145 7.91 -17.05 8.67
CA GLN A 145 8.80 -16.53 9.72
C GLN A 145 8.29 -16.85 11.13
N LYS A 146 7.16 -17.55 11.27
CA LYS A 146 6.54 -17.93 12.55
C LYS A 146 6.33 -16.72 13.48
N LEU A 147 5.98 -15.58 12.90
CA LEU A 147 5.78 -14.37 13.66
C LEU A 147 4.52 -14.47 14.52
N PRO A 148 4.57 -14.00 15.77
CA PRO A 148 3.40 -13.96 16.64
C PRO A 148 2.39 -12.91 16.14
N ASP A 149 1.16 -13.04 16.64
CA ASP A 149 0.02 -12.16 16.34
C ASP A 149 -0.53 -12.25 14.91
N GLU A 150 -1.78 -11.83 14.73
CA GLU A 150 -2.38 -11.67 13.41
C GLU A 150 -1.64 -10.58 12.63
N MET A 151 -1.36 -10.85 11.35
CA MET A 151 -0.76 -9.87 10.46
C MET A 151 -1.61 -8.58 10.46
N PRO A 152 -1.02 -7.42 10.78
CA PRO A 152 -1.80 -6.21 11.05
C PRO A 152 -2.17 -5.44 9.77
N LEU A 153 -1.65 -5.87 8.60
CA LEU A 153 -2.04 -5.29 7.31
C LEU A 153 -3.40 -5.84 6.88
N LYS A 154 -4.42 -4.99 6.95
CA LYS A 154 -5.76 -5.28 6.45
C LYS A 154 -6.16 -4.14 5.53
N TRP A 155 -6.86 -4.47 4.43
CA TRP A 155 -7.60 -3.44 3.71
C TRP A 155 -8.64 -2.90 4.70
N PRO A 156 -8.84 -1.58 4.83
CA PRO A 156 -9.78 -1.07 5.83
C PRO A 156 -11.21 -1.63 5.56
N GLU A 157 -12.17 -1.43 6.44
CA GLU A 157 -13.59 -1.75 6.14
C GLU A 157 -14.34 -0.56 5.55
#